data_AF-A0A938B6Q2-F1
#
_entry.id   AF-A0A938B6Q2-F1
#
_cell.length_a   1.000
_cell.length_b   1.000
_cell.length_c   1.000
_cell.angle_alpha   90.00
_cell.angle_beta   90.00
_cell.angle_gamma   90.00
#
_symmetry.space_group_name_H-M   'P 1'
#
loop_
_entity.id
_entity.type
_entity.pdbx_description
1 polymer ?
#
loop_
_entity_poly.entity_id
_entity_poly.type
_entity_poly.pdbx_seq_one_letter_code
_entity_poly.pdbx_strand_id
1 'polypeptide(L)'
;MAIDKAYDAAHKFDRAKSEANLAKRLHQYDTAQHACEQAIALYDQLALLLHLLREALHVCSPHGRLRTREGVRAELTRLFEMIAELDCAAIPTTLTPLYQHLDDLVAPFAQAEAAEAERRAVVPHEACEFLVLAWHHEHLFFQAGAKPKRYHQRECDLWLACAEGLLGDEFDTLKALVFDKLDTIVRASSLGEMVHSLIRPSLNSCKGQITQETLNRIRFYHNHRRYKSGKRQGKAPIALLTGTPLEAPWWELLRQQLHPEQGVTAPGTLPSRPPLHLIVDNDGRMDRQAMAPG
;
A
#
# COMPACT_ATOMS: atom_id res chain seq x y z
N MET A 1 2.36 -30.26 -9.75
CA MET A 1 1.16 -29.40 -9.58
C MET A 1 -0.10 -30.19 -9.90
N ALA A 2 -1.30 -29.66 -9.64
CA ALA A 2 -2.57 -30.37 -9.94
C ALA A 2 -2.73 -30.66 -11.45
N ILE A 3 -2.30 -29.73 -12.30
CA ILE A 3 -2.24 -29.88 -13.76
C ILE A 3 -1.38 -31.08 -14.18
N ASP A 4 -0.17 -31.21 -13.63
CA ASP A 4 0.71 -32.35 -13.93
C ASP A 4 0.09 -33.69 -13.51
N LYS A 5 -0.63 -33.71 -12.38
CA LYS A 5 -1.33 -34.90 -11.89
C LYS A 5 -2.50 -35.29 -12.80
N ALA A 6 -3.25 -34.32 -13.33
CA ALA A 6 -4.31 -34.58 -14.31
C ALA A 6 -3.74 -35.11 -15.63
N TYR A 7 -2.65 -34.51 -16.12
CA TYR A 7 -1.94 -34.95 -17.32
C TYR A 7 -1.39 -36.39 -17.18
N ASP A 8 -0.74 -36.68 -16.04
CA ASP A 8 -0.25 -38.02 -15.72
C ASP A 8 -1.38 -39.05 -15.58
N ALA A 9 -2.52 -38.66 -15.02
CA ALA A 9 -3.69 -39.53 -14.86
C ALA A 9 -4.34 -39.85 -16.22
N ALA A 10 -4.45 -38.87 -17.12
CA ALA A 10 -4.94 -39.04 -18.49
C ALA A 10 -4.08 -40.06 -19.25
N HIS A 11 -2.77 -39.84 -19.25
CA HIS A 11 -1.82 -40.74 -19.91
C HIS A 11 -1.82 -42.15 -19.32
N LYS A 12 -2.11 -42.28 -18.03
CA LYS A 12 -2.27 -43.56 -17.32
C LYS A 12 -3.59 -44.25 -17.66
N PHE A 13 -4.66 -43.51 -17.92
CA PHE A 13 -5.95 -44.04 -18.37
C PHE A 13 -5.87 -44.57 -19.80
N ASP A 14 -5.27 -43.82 -20.72
CA ASP A 14 -5.10 -44.21 -22.13
C ASP A 14 -4.33 -45.52 -22.34
N ARG A 15 -3.50 -45.89 -21.36
CA ARG A 15 -2.68 -47.11 -21.37
C ARG A 15 -3.33 -48.32 -20.67
N ALA A 16 -4.54 -48.17 -20.13
CA ALA A 16 -5.23 -49.26 -19.42
C ALA A 16 -5.76 -50.30 -20.41
N LYS A 17 -5.54 -51.59 -20.12
CA LYS A 17 -5.89 -52.71 -21.03
C LYS A 17 -6.95 -53.68 -20.51
N SER A 18 -7.30 -53.61 -19.22
CA SER A 18 -8.31 -54.48 -18.59
C SER A 18 -9.41 -53.65 -17.94
N GLU A 19 -10.66 -54.14 -17.95
CA GLU A 19 -11.83 -53.44 -17.39
C GLU A 19 -11.64 -53.00 -15.94
N ALA A 20 -11.11 -53.88 -15.08
CA ALA A 20 -10.85 -53.55 -13.68
C ALA A 20 -9.80 -52.43 -13.51
N ASN A 21 -8.77 -52.39 -14.38
CA ASN A 21 -7.81 -51.30 -14.38
C ASN A 21 -8.40 -50.03 -15.00
N LEU A 22 -9.29 -50.16 -15.98
CA LEU A 22 -9.93 -49.04 -16.66
C LEU A 22 -10.85 -48.28 -15.70
N ALA A 23 -11.68 -48.97 -14.94
CA ALA A 23 -12.53 -48.36 -13.91
C ALA A 23 -11.71 -47.64 -12.82
N LYS A 24 -10.64 -48.27 -12.33
CA LYS A 24 -9.74 -47.66 -11.34
C LYS A 24 -9.02 -46.42 -11.89
N ARG A 25 -8.55 -46.49 -13.13
CA ARG A 25 -7.83 -45.39 -13.79
C ARG A 25 -8.77 -44.24 -14.17
N LEU A 26 -10.00 -44.54 -14.56
CA LEU A 26 -11.05 -43.54 -14.80
C LEU A 26 -11.34 -42.76 -13.53
N HIS A 27 -11.58 -43.44 -12.41
CA HIS A 27 -11.80 -42.76 -11.12
C HIS A 27 -10.61 -41.88 -10.70
N GLN A 28 -9.38 -42.35 -10.93
CA GLN A 28 -8.16 -41.56 -10.67
C GLN A 28 -8.05 -40.34 -11.59
N TYR A 29 -8.43 -40.49 -12.85
CA TYR A 29 -8.49 -39.40 -13.82
C TYR A 29 -9.54 -38.36 -13.42
N ASP A 30 -10.78 -38.78 -13.14
CA ASP A 30 -11.86 -37.88 -12.73
C ASP A 30 -11.48 -37.11 -11.46
N THR A 31 -10.89 -37.79 -10.48
CA THR A 31 -10.41 -37.15 -9.23
C THR A 31 -9.31 -36.12 -9.52
N ALA A 32 -8.36 -36.45 -10.40
CA ALA A 32 -7.26 -35.56 -10.74
C ALA A 32 -7.73 -34.36 -11.58
N GLN A 33 -8.69 -34.58 -12.49
CA GLN A 33 -9.31 -33.52 -13.28
C GLN A 33 -10.11 -32.57 -12.39
N HIS A 34 -10.97 -33.09 -11.51
CA HIS A 34 -11.72 -32.28 -10.56
C HIS A 34 -10.80 -31.44 -9.67
N ALA A 35 -9.71 -32.04 -9.15
CA ALA A 35 -8.73 -31.31 -8.36
C ALA A 35 -7.99 -30.22 -9.18
N CYS A 36 -7.77 -30.46 -10.48
CA CYS A 36 -7.18 -29.48 -11.38
C CYS A 36 -8.13 -28.30 -11.63
N GLU A 37 -9.40 -28.57 -11.92
CA GLU A 37 -10.43 -27.56 -12.15
C GLU A 37 -10.64 -26.69 -10.89
N GLN A 38 -10.69 -27.30 -9.71
CA GLN A 38 -10.74 -26.59 -8.43
C GLN A 38 -9.52 -25.69 -8.22
N ALA A 39 -8.32 -26.17 -8.55
CA ALA A 39 -7.09 -25.38 -8.41
C ALA A 39 -7.05 -24.20 -9.38
N ILE A 40 -7.56 -24.35 -10.60
CA ILE A 40 -7.70 -23.26 -11.58
C ILE A 40 -8.70 -22.23 -11.07
N ALA A 41 -9.89 -22.67 -10.64
CA ALA A 41 -10.92 -21.77 -10.11
C ALA A 41 -10.42 -20.97 -8.90
N LEU A 42 -9.72 -21.62 -7.97
CA LEU A 42 -9.11 -20.96 -6.81
C LEU A 42 -8.07 -19.91 -7.24
N TYR A 43 -7.24 -20.24 -8.22
CA TYR A 43 -6.24 -19.31 -8.76
C TYR A 43 -6.90 -18.08 -9.38
N ASP A 44 -7.91 -18.28 -10.22
CA ASP A 44 -8.61 -17.18 -10.90
C ASP A 44 -9.33 -16.27 -9.91
N GLN A 45 -10.00 -16.85 -8.90
CA GLN A 45 -10.64 -16.11 -7.81
C GLN A 45 -9.62 -15.29 -7.02
N LEU A 46 -8.50 -15.89 -6.63
CA LEU A 46 -7.45 -15.19 -5.90
C LEU A 46 -6.82 -14.07 -6.75
N ALA A 47 -6.56 -14.33 -8.03
CA ALA A 47 -5.99 -13.35 -8.94
C ALA A 47 -6.90 -12.12 -9.09
N LEU A 48 -8.21 -12.34 -9.21
CA LEU A 48 -9.21 -11.27 -9.24
C LEU A 48 -9.23 -10.48 -7.93
N LEU A 49 -9.28 -11.16 -6.79
CA LEU A 49 -9.32 -10.48 -5.48
C LEU A 49 -8.05 -9.68 -5.20
N LEU A 50 -6.88 -10.18 -5.59
CA LEU A 50 -5.62 -9.43 -5.49
C LEU A 50 -5.59 -8.21 -6.41
N HIS A 51 -6.20 -8.32 -7.60
CA HIS A 51 -6.34 -7.18 -8.50
C HIS A 51 -7.23 -6.09 -7.88
N LEU A 52 -8.41 -6.46 -7.35
CA LEU A 52 -9.32 -5.54 -6.67
C LEU A 52 -8.69 -4.91 -5.43
N LEU A 53 -7.93 -5.67 -4.64
CA LEU A 53 -7.19 -5.17 -3.48
C LEU A 53 -6.19 -4.10 -3.88
N ARG A 54 -5.46 -4.31 -4.98
CA ARG A 54 -4.55 -3.29 -5.50
C ARG A 54 -5.28 -2.03 -5.94
N GLU A 55 -6.44 -2.16 -6.59
CA GLU A 55 -7.25 -1.01 -7.00
C GLU A 55 -7.83 -0.23 -5.82
N ALA A 56 -8.25 -0.92 -4.76
CA ALA A 56 -8.74 -0.29 -3.52
C ALA A 56 -7.68 0.62 -2.88
N LEU A 57 -6.39 0.32 -3.07
CA LEU A 57 -5.26 1.10 -2.57
C LEU A 57 -4.89 2.31 -3.44
N HIS A 58 -5.54 2.52 -4.59
CA HIS A 58 -5.36 3.73 -5.37
C HIS A 58 -6.04 4.93 -4.70
N VAL A 59 -5.34 6.07 -4.66
CA VAL A 59 -5.85 7.33 -4.07
C VAL A 59 -7.09 7.85 -4.81
N CYS A 60 -7.17 7.58 -6.11
CA CYS A 60 -8.26 8.00 -6.98
C CYS A 60 -9.17 6.82 -7.30
N SER A 61 -10.48 7.07 -7.32
CA SER A 61 -11.45 6.13 -7.88
C SER A 61 -11.41 6.13 -9.41
N PRO A 62 -11.97 5.10 -10.06
CA PRO A 62 -12.15 5.09 -11.51
C PRO A 62 -13.00 6.24 -12.07
N HIS A 63 -13.67 7.00 -11.21
CA HIS A 63 -14.51 8.13 -11.56
C HIS A 63 -13.85 9.49 -11.27
N GLY A 64 -12.56 9.52 -10.95
CA GLY A 64 -11.84 10.78 -10.71
C GLY A 64 -12.09 11.41 -9.34
N ARG A 65 -12.65 10.65 -8.39
CA ARG A 65 -12.86 11.12 -7.02
C ARG A 65 -11.73 10.64 -6.12
N LEU A 66 -11.28 11.50 -5.21
CA LEU A 66 -10.38 11.07 -4.15
C LEU A 66 -11.13 10.13 -3.20
N ARG A 67 -10.52 8.98 -2.91
CA ARG A 67 -11.13 7.99 -2.02
C ARG A 67 -11.03 8.45 -0.57
N THR A 68 -12.06 8.13 0.21
CA THR A 68 -12.12 8.42 1.65
C THR A 68 -11.44 7.32 2.45
N ARG A 69 -10.92 7.67 3.62
CA ARG A 69 -10.32 6.71 4.56
C ARG A 69 -11.33 5.64 4.95
N GLU A 70 -12.56 6.05 5.25
CA GLU A 70 -13.64 5.13 5.61
C GLU A 70 -14.03 4.22 4.44
N GLY A 71 -14.14 4.77 3.22
CA GLY A 71 -14.50 4.00 2.03
C GLY A 71 -13.46 2.92 1.70
N VAL A 72 -12.17 3.27 1.74
CA VAL A 72 -11.08 2.31 1.51
C VAL A 72 -11.02 1.27 2.63
N ARG A 73 -11.23 1.66 3.88
CA ARG A 73 -11.28 0.72 5.01
C ARG A 73 -12.39 -0.31 4.84
N ALA A 74 -13.59 0.13 4.45
CA ALA A 74 -14.74 -0.76 4.23
C ALA A 74 -14.48 -1.73 3.08
N GLU A 75 -13.93 -1.23 1.96
CA GLU A 75 -13.60 -2.05 0.79
C GLU A 75 -12.49 -3.06 1.07
N LEU A 76 -11.40 -2.65 1.73
CA LEU A 76 -10.32 -3.57 2.12
C LEU A 76 -10.83 -4.64 3.08
N THR A 77 -11.65 -4.26 4.07
CA THR A 77 -12.28 -5.23 4.99
C THR A 77 -13.10 -6.25 4.20
N ARG A 78 -13.93 -5.80 3.25
CA ARG A 78 -14.73 -6.70 2.43
C ARG A 78 -13.88 -7.63 1.58
N LEU A 79 -12.81 -7.11 0.97
CA LEU A 79 -11.89 -7.92 0.17
C LEU A 79 -11.14 -8.94 1.03
N PHE A 80 -10.73 -8.58 2.25
CA PHE A 80 -10.10 -9.52 3.17
C PHE A 80 -11.06 -10.62 3.62
N GLU A 81 -12.34 -10.32 3.84
CA GLU A 81 -13.37 -11.34 4.09
C GLU A 81 -13.49 -12.31 2.91
N MET A 82 -13.62 -11.80 1.69
CA MET A 82 -13.73 -12.63 0.47
C MET A 82 -12.48 -13.49 0.25
N ILE A 83 -11.29 -12.96 0.54
CA ILE A 83 -10.04 -13.74 0.46
C ILE A 83 -10.04 -14.83 1.55
N ALA A 84 -10.51 -14.52 2.77
CA ALA A 84 -10.59 -15.50 3.86
C ALA A 84 -11.55 -16.66 3.53
N GLU A 85 -12.61 -16.41 2.76
CA GLU A 85 -13.57 -17.43 2.30
C GLU A 85 -12.98 -18.44 1.29
N LEU A 86 -11.81 -18.17 0.69
CA LEU A 86 -11.14 -19.10 -0.24
C LEU A 86 -10.57 -20.38 0.43
N ASP A 87 -10.72 -20.52 1.76
CA ASP A 87 -10.37 -21.71 2.57
C ASP A 87 -8.97 -22.28 2.27
N CYS A 88 -7.98 -21.41 2.07
CA CYS A 88 -6.59 -21.80 1.87
C CYS A 88 -5.80 -21.62 3.15
N ALA A 89 -5.07 -22.66 3.59
CA ALA A 89 -4.30 -22.66 4.83
C ALA A 89 -3.26 -21.52 4.96
N ALA A 90 -2.78 -20.97 3.83
CA ALA A 90 -1.81 -19.86 3.81
C ALA A 90 -2.44 -18.46 3.94
N ILE A 91 -3.76 -18.35 3.77
CA ILE A 91 -4.47 -17.07 3.75
C ILE A 91 -4.58 -16.46 5.16
N PRO A 92 -4.99 -17.20 6.22
CA PRO A 92 -5.14 -16.63 7.56
C PRO A 92 -3.83 -16.02 8.10
N THR A 93 -2.71 -16.70 7.87
CA THR A 93 -1.37 -16.24 8.29
C THR A 93 -0.94 -14.97 7.56
N THR A 94 -1.43 -14.76 6.34
CA THR A 94 -1.11 -13.57 5.54
C THR A 94 -2.06 -12.40 5.81
N LEU A 95 -3.35 -12.67 6.04
CA LEU A 95 -4.37 -11.64 6.28
C LEU A 95 -4.33 -11.07 7.70
N THR A 96 -3.98 -11.88 8.71
CA THR A 96 -4.02 -11.43 10.12
C THR A 96 -3.18 -10.16 10.36
N PRO A 97 -1.93 -10.05 9.88
CA PRO A 97 -1.17 -8.81 10.02
C PRO A 97 -1.78 -7.63 9.25
N LEU A 98 -2.40 -7.89 8.09
CA LEU A 98 -3.04 -6.84 7.28
C LEU A 98 -4.27 -6.26 7.98
N TYR A 99 -5.06 -7.10 8.66
CA TYR A 99 -6.14 -6.64 9.53
C TYR A 99 -5.63 -5.82 10.72
N GLN A 100 -4.57 -6.29 11.38
CA GLN A 100 -3.98 -5.60 12.53
C GLN A 100 -3.44 -4.21 12.18
N HIS A 101 -2.92 -4.04 10.96
CA HIS A 101 -2.35 -2.79 10.47
C HIS A 101 -3.29 -2.05 9.50
N LEU A 102 -4.58 -2.38 9.46
CA LEU A 102 -5.53 -1.79 8.51
C LEU A 102 -5.58 -0.26 8.66
N ASP A 103 -5.58 0.24 9.89
CA ASP A 103 -5.62 1.69 10.14
C ASP A 103 -4.35 2.40 9.63
N ASP A 104 -3.18 1.73 9.67
CA ASP A 104 -1.93 2.24 9.09
C ASP A 104 -1.99 2.26 7.55
N LEU A 105 -2.63 1.26 6.93
CA LEU A 105 -2.78 1.17 5.47
C LEU A 105 -3.68 2.29 4.93
N VAL A 106 -4.71 2.69 5.68
CA VAL A 106 -5.66 3.72 5.26
C VAL A 106 -5.27 5.13 5.71
N ALA A 107 -4.25 5.29 6.56
CA ALA A 107 -3.79 6.59 7.04
C ALA A 107 -3.52 7.63 5.94
N PRO A 108 -2.93 7.28 4.77
CA PRO A 108 -2.66 8.27 3.72
C PRO A 108 -3.93 8.88 3.10
N PHE A 109 -5.08 8.22 3.20
CA PHE A 109 -6.33 8.70 2.63
C PHE A 109 -6.94 9.88 3.41
N ALA A 110 -6.53 10.09 4.67
CA ALA A 110 -6.91 11.31 5.40
C ALA A 110 -6.34 12.58 4.74
N GLN A 111 -5.15 12.49 4.13
CA GLN A 111 -4.57 13.60 3.35
C GLN A 111 -5.35 13.84 2.06
N ALA A 112 -5.86 12.77 1.43
CA ALA A 112 -6.67 12.87 0.23
C ALA A 112 -8.02 13.55 0.52
N GLU A 113 -8.65 13.23 1.66
CA GLU A 113 -9.87 13.90 2.12
C GLU A 113 -9.67 15.40 2.38
N ALA A 114 -8.58 15.77 3.07
CA ALA A 114 -8.24 17.17 3.29
C ALA A 114 -7.99 17.90 1.96
N ALA A 115 -7.28 17.26 1.03
CA ALA A 115 -7.04 17.82 -0.30
C ALA A 115 -8.34 18.00 -1.11
N GLU A 116 -9.28 17.05 -1.06
CA GLU A 116 -10.58 17.17 -1.73
C GLU A 116 -11.38 18.38 -1.23
N ALA A 117 -11.43 18.57 0.10
CA ALA A 117 -12.18 19.67 0.71
C ALA A 117 -11.68 21.05 0.28
N GLU A 118 -10.37 21.25 0.20
CA GLU A 118 -9.76 22.50 -0.23
C GLU A 118 -10.01 22.79 -1.72
N ARG A 119 -10.07 21.76 -2.58
CA ARG A 119 -10.18 21.91 -4.04
C ARG A 119 -11.58 22.24 -4.51
N ARG A 120 -12.60 21.72 -3.80
CA ARG A 120 -14.01 21.92 -4.14
C ARG A 120 -14.44 23.40 -4.10
N ALA A 121 -13.67 24.24 -3.42
CA ALA A 121 -13.89 25.69 -3.38
C ALA A 121 -13.35 26.45 -4.60
N VAL A 122 -12.46 25.85 -5.39
CA VAL A 122 -11.64 26.56 -6.40
C VAL A 122 -11.89 26.06 -7.82
N VAL A 123 -12.25 24.79 -8.00
CA VAL A 123 -12.39 24.17 -9.33
C VAL A 123 -13.81 23.65 -9.53
N PRO A 124 -14.46 23.89 -10.69
CA PRO A 124 -15.71 23.24 -11.06
C PRO A 124 -15.63 21.72 -10.91
N HIS A 125 -16.70 21.10 -10.38
CA HIS A 125 -16.67 19.69 -9.97
C HIS A 125 -16.24 18.74 -11.09
N GLU A 126 -16.83 18.87 -12.28
CA GLU A 126 -16.55 18.00 -13.43
C GLU A 126 -15.12 18.17 -13.95
N ALA A 127 -14.63 19.42 -14.05
CA ALA A 127 -13.26 19.69 -14.44
C ALA A 127 -12.24 19.13 -13.42
N CYS A 128 -12.57 19.18 -12.13
CA CYS A 128 -11.72 18.60 -11.09
C CYS A 128 -11.64 17.06 -11.20
N GLU A 129 -12.75 16.37 -11.47
CA GLU A 129 -12.75 14.90 -11.66
C GLU A 129 -11.85 14.49 -12.85
N PHE A 130 -11.93 15.22 -13.97
CA PHE A 130 -11.06 14.98 -15.13
C PHE A 130 -9.58 15.24 -14.83
N LEU A 131 -9.25 16.32 -14.12
CA LEU A 131 -7.86 16.60 -13.74
C LEU A 131 -7.30 15.55 -12.77
N VAL A 132 -8.13 15.02 -11.87
CA VAL A 132 -7.73 13.92 -10.96
C VAL A 132 -7.49 12.62 -11.75
N LEU A 133 -8.32 12.30 -12.74
CA LEU A 133 -8.11 11.14 -13.64
C LEU A 133 -6.84 11.29 -14.47
N ALA A 134 -6.61 12.46 -15.04
CA ALA A 134 -5.39 12.76 -15.78
C ALA A 134 -4.13 12.56 -14.91
N TRP A 135 -4.13 13.14 -13.71
CA TRP A 135 -3.06 12.96 -12.74
C TRP A 135 -2.86 11.49 -12.38
N HIS A 136 -3.94 10.73 -12.15
CA HIS A 136 -3.86 9.31 -11.84
C HIS A 136 -3.16 8.51 -12.94
N HIS A 137 -3.53 8.76 -14.20
CA HIS A 137 -2.93 8.09 -15.35
C HIS A 137 -1.49 8.51 -15.63
N GLU A 138 -1.14 9.79 -15.45
CA GLU A 138 0.24 10.26 -15.49
C GLU A 138 1.11 9.49 -14.48
N HIS A 139 0.59 9.25 -13.29
CA HIS A 139 1.28 8.48 -12.26
C HIS A 139 1.43 7.00 -12.59
N LEU A 140 0.38 6.37 -13.10
CA LEU A 140 0.43 4.98 -13.56
C LEU A 140 1.39 4.80 -14.73
N PHE A 141 1.53 5.80 -15.61
CA PHE A 141 2.50 5.80 -16.69
C PHE A 141 3.95 5.66 -16.19
N PHE A 142 4.31 6.35 -15.10
CA PHE A 142 5.65 6.24 -14.51
C PHE A 142 5.89 4.87 -13.84
N GLN A 143 4.84 4.22 -13.33
CA GLN A 143 4.91 2.89 -12.71
C GLN A 143 4.80 1.74 -13.73
N ALA A 144 4.27 2.02 -14.91
CA ALA A 144 4.01 1.05 -15.96
C ALA A 144 5.30 0.53 -16.63
N GLY A 145 5.34 -0.79 -16.87
CA GLY A 145 6.25 -1.38 -17.85
C GLY A 145 5.95 -0.91 -19.28
N ALA A 146 6.81 -1.25 -20.25
CA ALA A 146 6.74 -0.69 -21.61
C ALA A 146 5.37 -0.85 -22.32
N LYS A 147 4.65 -1.96 -22.08
CA LYS A 147 3.36 -2.27 -22.75
C LYS A 147 2.20 -1.36 -22.28
N PRO A 148 1.91 -1.21 -20.97
CA PRO A 148 0.80 -0.36 -20.51
C PRO A 148 1.01 1.16 -20.65
N LYS A 149 2.23 1.63 -20.93
CA LYS A 149 2.51 3.08 -21.05
C LYS A 149 1.66 3.80 -22.09
N ARG A 150 1.44 3.20 -23.26
CA ARG A 150 0.63 3.82 -24.32
C ARG A 150 -0.84 4.01 -23.92
N TYR A 151 -1.38 3.08 -23.12
CA TYR A 151 -2.75 3.19 -22.62
C TYR A 151 -2.86 4.36 -21.64
N HIS A 152 -2.00 4.42 -20.62
CA HIS A 152 -2.04 5.50 -19.64
C HIS A 152 -1.74 6.87 -20.23
N GLN A 153 -0.87 6.95 -21.25
CA GLN A 153 -0.65 8.22 -21.96
C GLN A 153 -1.95 8.69 -22.65
N ARG A 154 -2.62 7.79 -23.38
CA ARG A 154 -3.87 8.12 -24.08
C ARG A 154 -4.98 8.56 -23.12
N GLU A 155 -5.14 7.83 -22.02
CA GLU A 155 -6.13 8.20 -21.00
C GLU A 155 -5.79 9.56 -20.38
N CYS A 156 -4.52 9.81 -20.04
CA CYS A 156 -4.09 11.11 -19.53
C CYS A 156 -4.44 12.25 -20.49
N ASP A 157 -4.07 12.10 -21.77
CA ASP A 157 -4.32 13.12 -22.80
C ASP A 157 -5.83 13.36 -23.01
N LEU A 158 -6.65 12.30 -22.99
CA LEU A 158 -8.11 12.39 -23.10
C LEU A 158 -8.71 13.21 -21.95
N TRP A 159 -8.36 12.89 -20.71
CA TRP A 159 -8.92 13.58 -19.55
C TRP A 159 -8.44 15.03 -19.45
N LEU A 160 -7.20 15.32 -19.87
CA LEU A 160 -6.71 16.69 -19.99
C LEU A 160 -7.51 17.50 -21.02
N ALA A 161 -7.81 16.93 -22.18
CA ALA A 161 -8.62 17.60 -23.21
C ALA A 161 -10.06 17.89 -22.73
N CYS A 162 -10.67 16.96 -21.98
CA CYS A 162 -11.99 17.18 -21.36
C CYS A 162 -11.95 18.32 -20.33
N ALA A 163 -10.92 18.37 -19.49
CA ALA A 163 -10.74 19.45 -18.51
C ALA A 163 -10.46 20.80 -19.19
N GLU A 164 -9.64 20.83 -20.24
CA GLU A 164 -9.34 22.03 -21.01
C GLU A 164 -10.61 22.62 -21.65
N GLY A 165 -11.46 21.77 -22.23
CA GLY A 165 -12.74 22.19 -22.80
C GLY A 165 -13.70 22.83 -21.79
N LEU A 166 -13.60 22.48 -20.50
CA LEU A 166 -14.43 23.06 -19.43
C LEU A 166 -13.82 24.31 -18.80
N LEU A 167 -12.48 24.39 -18.71
CA LEU A 167 -11.78 25.44 -17.98
C LEU A 167 -11.31 26.59 -18.88
N GLY A 168 -11.16 26.37 -20.19
CA GLY A 168 -10.69 27.37 -21.13
C GLY A 168 -9.38 28.01 -20.69
N ASP A 169 -9.34 29.35 -20.64
CA ASP A 169 -8.13 30.13 -20.33
C ASP A 169 -7.57 29.87 -18.91
N GLU A 170 -8.38 29.36 -17.98
CA GLU A 170 -7.94 29.05 -16.61
C GLU A 170 -7.28 27.67 -16.50
N PHE A 171 -7.30 26.86 -17.58
CA PHE A 171 -6.88 25.46 -17.56
C PHE A 171 -5.48 25.25 -16.99
N ASP A 172 -4.46 25.93 -17.53
CA ASP A 172 -3.07 25.71 -17.11
C ASP A 172 -2.86 26.05 -15.63
N THR A 173 -3.49 27.14 -15.17
CA THR A 173 -3.38 27.60 -13.78
C THR A 173 -4.03 26.62 -12.83
N LEU A 174 -5.27 26.20 -13.13
CA LEU A 174 -6.01 25.27 -12.27
C LEU A 174 -5.37 23.87 -12.32
N LYS A 175 -4.95 23.38 -13.49
CA LYS A 175 -4.23 22.12 -13.64
C LYS A 175 -2.98 22.10 -12.77
N ALA A 176 -2.14 23.14 -12.82
CA ALA A 176 -0.93 23.20 -12.00
C ALA A 176 -1.26 23.13 -10.50
N LEU A 177 -2.22 23.94 -10.05
CA LEU A 177 -2.71 23.91 -8.67
C LEU A 177 -3.22 22.51 -8.28
N VAL A 178 -3.93 21.86 -9.20
CA VAL A 178 -4.46 20.52 -8.99
C VAL A 178 -3.35 19.51 -8.81
N PHE A 179 -2.44 19.44 -9.76
CA PHE A 179 -1.39 18.43 -9.79
C PHE A 179 -0.42 18.62 -8.62
N ASP A 180 -0.06 19.86 -8.31
CA ASP A 180 0.84 20.16 -7.18
C ASP A 180 0.25 19.72 -5.85
N LYS A 181 -1.06 19.96 -5.62
CA LYS A 181 -1.72 19.52 -4.39
C LYS A 181 -1.80 17.99 -4.33
N LEU A 182 -2.16 17.30 -5.42
CA LEU A 182 -2.21 15.83 -5.44
C LEU A 182 -0.83 15.20 -5.26
N ASP A 183 0.23 15.83 -5.77
CA ASP A 183 1.61 15.37 -5.60
C ASP A 183 2.09 15.43 -4.15
N THR A 184 1.39 16.15 -3.26
CA THR A 184 1.67 16.13 -1.82
C THR A 184 1.16 14.86 -1.13
N ILE A 185 0.14 14.19 -1.69
CA ILE A 185 -0.48 13.01 -1.10
C ILE A 185 0.52 11.84 -1.10
N VAL A 186 0.71 11.22 0.06
CA VAL A 186 1.49 9.99 0.18
C VAL A 186 0.67 8.81 -0.37
N ARG A 187 1.26 7.98 -1.24
CA ARG A 187 0.55 6.84 -1.87
C ARG A 187 0.87 5.53 -1.17
N ALA A 188 -0.13 4.72 -0.85
CA ALA A 188 0.06 3.38 -0.27
C ALA A 188 0.89 2.45 -1.19
N SER A 189 0.69 2.52 -2.50
CA SER A 189 1.49 1.76 -3.49
C SER A 189 2.98 2.14 -3.49
N SER A 190 3.30 3.42 -3.28
CA SER A 190 4.70 3.88 -3.13
C SER A 190 5.35 3.39 -1.84
N LEU A 191 4.55 3.04 -0.82
CA LEU A 191 4.99 2.46 0.45
C LEU A 191 5.37 0.98 0.27
N GLY A 192 4.55 0.20 -0.45
CA GLY A 192 4.86 -1.18 -0.85
C GLY A 192 6.05 -1.28 -1.82
N GLU A 193 6.13 -0.38 -2.80
CA GLU A 193 7.29 -0.26 -3.71
C GLU A 193 8.56 0.19 -2.98
N MET A 194 8.46 1.07 -1.97
CA MET A 194 9.56 1.38 -1.05
C MET A 194 10.03 0.13 -0.32
N VAL A 195 9.12 -0.58 0.35
CA VAL A 195 9.43 -1.79 1.12
C VAL A 195 10.14 -2.81 0.22
N HIS A 196 9.63 -3.05 -0.98
CA HIS A 196 10.22 -4.03 -1.90
C HIS A 196 11.56 -3.58 -2.51
N SER A 197 11.75 -2.28 -2.80
CA SER A 197 13.03 -1.76 -3.34
C SER A 197 14.11 -1.52 -2.27
N LEU A 198 13.73 -1.28 -1.02
CA LEU A 198 14.63 -0.94 0.09
C LEU A 198 15.00 -2.15 0.95
N ILE A 199 14.05 -3.06 1.17
CA ILE A 199 14.28 -4.25 2.00
C ILE A 199 14.96 -5.35 1.19
N ARG A 200 14.67 -5.50 -0.11
CA ARG A 200 15.23 -6.58 -0.94
C ARG A 200 16.76 -6.55 -1.05
N PRO A 201 17.45 -5.41 -1.23
CA PRO A 201 18.91 -5.36 -1.15
C PRO A 201 19.42 -5.81 0.23
N SER A 202 18.76 -5.38 1.30
CA SER A 202 19.11 -5.75 2.69
C SER A 202 18.89 -7.25 2.96
N LEU A 203 17.81 -7.83 2.44
CA LEU A 203 17.49 -9.26 2.52
C LEU A 203 18.54 -10.12 1.80
N ASN A 204 18.97 -9.69 0.62
CA ASN A 204 20.00 -10.36 -0.16
C ASN A 204 21.36 -10.32 0.56
N SER A 205 21.70 -9.19 1.19
CA SER A 205 22.93 -9.04 1.98
C SER A 205 22.92 -9.83 3.30
N CYS A 206 21.74 -10.03 3.91
CA CYS A 206 21.58 -10.76 5.17
C CYS A 206 21.27 -12.26 4.99
N LYS A 207 21.37 -12.82 3.78
CA LYS A 207 21.05 -14.24 3.47
C LYS A 207 19.67 -14.68 4.02
N GLY A 208 18.69 -13.77 4.04
CA GLY A 208 17.35 -14.04 4.57
C GLY A 208 17.19 -14.01 6.10
N GLN A 209 18.25 -13.77 6.88
CA GLN A 209 18.14 -13.61 8.33
C GLN A 209 18.03 -12.13 8.69
N ILE A 210 16.79 -11.62 8.72
CA ILE A 210 16.50 -10.27 9.18
C ILE A 210 15.86 -10.33 10.58
N THR A 211 16.44 -9.60 11.53
CA THR A 211 15.85 -9.40 12.86
C THR A 211 14.85 -8.24 12.83
N GLN A 212 13.87 -8.25 13.74
CA GLN A 212 12.92 -7.14 13.90
C GLN A 212 13.63 -5.80 14.16
N GLU A 213 14.76 -5.82 14.88
CA GLU A 213 15.59 -4.63 15.12
C GLU A 213 16.17 -4.07 13.82
N THR A 214 16.58 -4.94 12.90
CA THR A 214 17.08 -4.55 11.58
C THR A 214 15.96 -3.93 10.75
N LEU A 215 14.75 -4.50 10.77
CA LEU A 215 13.57 -3.90 10.13
C LEU A 215 13.22 -2.54 10.73
N ASN A 216 13.25 -2.41 12.05
CA ASN A 216 12.97 -1.15 12.74
C ASN A 216 14.00 -0.07 12.35
N ARG A 217 15.28 -0.42 12.18
CA ARG A 217 16.33 0.49 11.71
C ARG A 217 16.14 0.89 10.25
N ILE A 218 15.82 -0.06 9.37
CA ILE A 218 15.51 0.21 7.95
C ILE A 218 14.31 1.15 7.87
N ARG A 219 13.22 0.84 8.58
CA ARG A 219 12.02 1.68 8.68
C ARG A 219 12.38 3.08 9.18
N PHE A 220 13.14 3.18 10.27
CA PHE A 220 13.56 4.45 10.83
C PHE A 220 14.37 5.29 9.84
N TYR A 221 15.43 4.73 9.26
CA TYR A 221 16.28 5.44 8.30
C TYR A 221 15.47 5.94 7.10
N HIS A 222 14.60 5.10 6.53
CA HIS A 222 13.86 5.48 5.35
C HIS A 222 12.76 6.52 5.60
N ASN A 223 12.13 6.49 6.77
CA ASN A 223 11.12 7.50 7.12
C ASN A 223 11.72 8.88 7.44
N HIS A 224 12.97 8.92 7.93
CA HIS A 224 13.61 10.16 8.38
C HIS A 224 14.66 10.71 7.40
N ARG A 225 15.12 9.93 6.41
CA ARG A 225 16.04 10.46 5.39
C ARG A 225 15.31 11.42 4.44
N ARG A 226 15.98 12.52 4.09
CA ARG A 226 15.49 13.47 3.08
C ARG A 226 15.73 12.95 1.66
N TYR A 227 14.79 13.19 0.74
CA TYR A 227 14.99 12.87 -0.67
C TYR A 227 16.12 13.72 -1.26
N LYS A 228 16.98 13.10 -2.07
CA LYS A 228 18.14 13.77 -2.69
C LYS A 228 17.80 14.46 -4.03
N SER A 229 16.68 14.10 -4.64
CA SER A 229 16.31 14.51 -6.00
C SER A 229 14.80 14.38 -6.25
N GLY A 230 14.32 14.96 -7.35
CA GLY A 230 12.92 14.95 -7.76
C GLY A 230 12.06 16.01 -7.07
N LYS A 231 10.74 16.02 -7.35
CA LYS A 231 9.79 17.02 -6.83
C LYS A 231 9.74 17.13 -5.30
N ARG A 232 10.21 16.11 -4.58
CA ARG A 232 10.21 16.00 -3.11
C ARG A 232 11.58 16.24 -2.47
N GLN A 233 12.57 16.73 -3.24
CA GLN A 233 13.93 16.99 -2.77
C GLN A 233 13.93 17.81 -1.46
N GLY A 234 14.74 17.37 -0.49
CA GLY A 234 14.87 17.99 0.82
C GLY A 234 13.80 17.61 1.84
N LYS A 235 12.66 17.01 1.44
CA LYS A 235 11.61 16.55 2.38
C LYS A 235 11.87 15.10 2.82
N ALA A 236 11.49 14.76 4.05
CA ALA A 236 11.52 13.38 4.56
C ALA A 236 10.14 12.72 4.41
N PRO A 237 10.03 11.40 4.18
CA PRO A 237 8.74 10.73 4.07
C PRO A 237 7.82 10.93 5.26
N ILE A 238 8.35 10.91 6.50
CA ILE A 238 7.53 11.15 7.70
C ILE A 238 6.99 12.58 7.72
N ALA A 239 7.78 13.58 7.30
CA ALA A 239 7.35 14.97 7.23
C ALA A 239 6.25 15.20 6.17
N LEU A 240 6.27 14.40 5.09
CA LEU A 240 5.18 14.40 4.11
C LEU A 240 3.92 13.73 4.66
N LEU A 241 4.07 12.70 5.49
CA LEU A 241 2.95 11.97 6.08
C LEU A 241 2.25 12.77 7.19
N THR A 242 3.03 13.45 8.04
CA THR A 242 2.51 14.20 9.19
C THR A 242 2.23 15.68 8.88
N GLY A 243 2.77 16.20 7.77
CA GLY A 243 2.73 17.63 7.47
C GLY A 243 3.68 18.48 8.33
N THR A 244 4.40 17.87 9.27
CA THR A 244 5.34 18.56 10.17
C THR A 244 6.77 18.45 9.63
N PRO A 245 7.54 19.56 9.55
CA PRO A 245 8.91 19.52 9.07
C PRO A 245 9.81 18.78 10.06
N LEU A 246 10.81 18.06 9.53
CA LEU A 246 11.79 17.36 10.36
C LEU A 246 12.91 18.32 10.79
N GLU A 247 12.95 18.65 12.08
CA GLU A 247 13.87 19.66 12.65
C GLU A 247 15.34 19.24 12.56
N ALA A 248 15.63 17.95 12.75
CA ALA A 248 16.98 17.41 12.76
C ALA A 248 17.20 16.36 11.65
N PRO A 249 18.44 16.17 11.18
CA PRO A 249 18.77 15.06 10.28
C PRO A 249 18.61 13.71 10.99
N TRP A 250 18.27 12.67 10.21
CA TRP A 250 17.93 11.34 10.74
C TRP A 250 18.98 10.73 11.68
N TRP A 251 20.27 11.04 11.52
CA TRP A 251 21.33 10.49 12.34
C TRP A 251 21.38 11.12 13.75
N GLU A 252 20.96 12.38 13.90
CA GLU A 252 20.81 13.02 15.21
C GLU A 252 19.61 12.44 15.96
N LEU A 253 18.48 12.26 15.27
CA LEU A 253 17.29 11.61 15.82
C LEU A 253 17.59 10.18 16.25
N LEU A 254 18.38 9.44 15.46
CA LEU A 254 18.82 8.09 15.82
C LEU A 254 19.70 8.11 17.07
N ARG A 255 20.62 9.08 17.17
CA ARG A 255 21.51 9.23 18.33
C ARG A 255 20.73 9.56 19.61
N GLN A 256 19.73 10.44 19.53
CA GLN A 256 18.84 10.76 20.64
C GLN A 256 18.06 9.53 21.13
N GLN A 257 17.56 8.69 20.21
CA GLN A 257 16.89 7.44 20.60
C GLN A 257 17.82 6.37 21.18
N LEU A 258 19.12 6.41 20.85
CA LEU A 258 20.13 5.50 21.41
C LEU A 258 20.67 5.99 22.77
N HIS A 259 20.54 7.28 23.06
CA HIS A 259 20.96 7.94 24.30
C HIS A 259 19.83 8.81 24.86
N PRO A 260 18.72 8.21 25.33
CA PRO A 260 17.85 8.94 26.25
C PRO A 260 18.71 9.27 27.48
N GLU A 261 18.69 10.53 27.93
CA GLU A 261 19.63 11.06 28.92
C GLU A 261 19.89 10.09 30.08
N GLN A 262 21.15 9.67 30.21
CA GLN A 262 21.65 9.03 31.41
C GLN A 262 21.72 10.08 32.52
N GLY A 263 20.62 10.26 33.26
CA GLY A 263 20.67 10.82 34.60
C GLY A 263 21.40 9.85 35.53
N VAL A 264 22.67 10.14 35.84
CA VAL A 264 23.36 10.02 37.16
C VAL A 264 22.75 8.95 38.10
N THR A 265 23.31 7.79 38.47
CA THR A 265 24.65 7.42 39.00
C THR A 265 24.75 5.89 39.25
N ALA A 266 25.99 5.38 39.25
CA ALA A 266 26.54 4.16 39.89
C ALA A 266 26.32 2.74 39.28
N PRO A 267 27.32 1.84 39.36
CA PRO A 267 27.42 0.64 38.54
C PRO A 267 26.80 -0.60 39.21
N GLY A 268 25.87 -1.25 38.53
CA GLY A 268 25.34 -2.54 38.97
C GLY A 268 24.24 -3.06 38.06
N THR A 269 24.55 -4.11 37.32
CA THR A 269 23.63 -4.98 36.56
C THR A 269 23.03 -4.36 35.29
N LEU A 270 23.36 -4.95 34.14
CA LEU A 270 22.76 -4.65 32.83
C LEU A 270 21.23 -4.79 32.90
N PRO A 271 20.44 -3.72 32.65
CA PRO A 271 19.01 -3.89 32.47
C PRO A 271 18.75 -4.39 31.05
N SER A 272 17.87 -5.38 30.95
CA SER A 272 17.24 -5.81 29.70
C SER A 272 16.63 -4.59 29.01
N ARG A 273 17.08 -4.35 27.77
CA ARG A 273 16.72 -3.18 26.96
C ARG A 273 15.23 -3.27 26.58
N PRO A 274 14.41 -2.24 26.85
CA PRO A 274 13.02 -2.24 26.40
C PRO A 274 12.94 -2.05 24.88
N PRO A 275 11.87 -2.54 24.23
CA PRO A 275 11.66 -2.35 22.79
C PRO A 275 11.50 -0.86 22.45
N LEU A 276 12.01 -0.47 21.28
CA LEU A 276 11.93 0.89 20.75
C LEU A 276 10.46 1.28 20.54
N HIS A 277 9.91 2.07 21.45
CA HIS A 277 8.59 2.69 21.32
C HIS A 277 8.68 3.97 20.46
N LEU A 278 7.69 4.14 19.58
CA LEU A 278 7.41 5.39 18.89
C LEU A 278 7.03 6.43 19.96
N ILE A 279 7.80 7.52 20.04
CA ILE A 279 7.34 8.74 20.70
C ILE A 279 6.30 9.36 19.76
N VAL A 280 5.03 9.25 20.14
CA VAL A 280 3.97 10.11 19.63
C VAL A 280 3.93 11.28 20.62
N ASP A 281 4.43 12.44 20.21
CA ASP A 281 4.23 13.67 21.00
C ASP A 281 2.73 13.98 21.01
N ASN A 282 2.13 13.82 22.17
CA ASN A 282 0.75 14.19 22.44
C ASN A 282 0.75 15.31 23.49
N ASP A 283 1.21 16.50 23.09
CA ASP A 283 1.08 17.71 23.90
C ASP A 283 -0.26 18.37 23.64
N GLY A 284 -1.23 17.95 24.44
CA GLY A 284 -2.55 18.54 24.58
C GLY A 284 -2.98 18.56 26.04
N ARG A 285 -2.14 19.07 26.93
CA ARG A 285 -2.52 19.44 28.30
C ARG A 285 -2.45 20.97 28.42
N MET A 286 -3.60 21.63 28.32
CA MET A 286 -3.80 22.92 28.97
C MET A 286 -4.58 22.71 30.27
N ASP A 287 -3.87 23.08 31.34
CA ASP A 287 -4.26 23.46 32.69
C ASP A 287 -5.73 23.35 33.13
N ARG A 288 -5.89 22.58 34.22
CA ARG A 288 -6.86 22.90 35.27
C ARG A 288 -6.19 23.82 36.28
N GLN A 289 -6.71 25.02 36.49
CA GLN A 289 -6.72 25.60 37.83
C GLN A 289 -8.01 26.37 38.09
N ALA A 290 -8.51 26.16 39.29
CA ALA A 290 -9.84 26.46 39.79
C ALA A 290 -10.06 27.94 40.09
N MET A 291 -11.32 28.38 40.07
CA MET A 291 -11.91 29.26 41.09
C MET A 291 -13.45 29.15 41.08
N ALA A 292 -14.00 28.60 42.17
CA ALA A 292 -15.19 29.13 42.84
C ALA A 292 -14.65 29.82 44.12
N PRO A 293 -15.27 30.86 44.71
CA PRO A 293 -16.70 30.99 44.94
C PRO A 293 -17.29 32.41 44.72
N GLY A 294 -18.63 32.50 44.75
CA GLY A 294 -19.40 33.74 44.70
C GLY A 294 -20.82 33.48 44.23
#